data_AF-A0A9E0IMI0-F1
#
_entry.id   AF-A0A9E0IMI0-F1
#
_cell.length_a   1.000
_cell.length_b   1.000
_cell.length_c   1.000
_cell.angle_alpha   90.00
_cell.angle_beta   90.00
_cell.angle_gamma   90.00
#
_symmetry.space_group_name_H-M   'P 1'
#
loop_
_entity.id
_entity.type
_entity.pdbx_description
1 polymer ?
#
loop_
_entity_poly.entity_id
_entity_poly.type
_entity_poly.pdbx_seq_one_letter_code
_entity_poly.pdbx_strand_id
1 'polypeptide(L)'
;MRRVLPVVACLLAACGGDGPATPDAAAPLPPDAAPAPDAAAAACRELDTPTNLVPVHLTGSLSGTGADLEAPSSCDRVDAPFGTESQGLDRVVRVGGLVAGAEYAVRLASGSDLSFYVLTGCGGATGPTTADCRAFVDAESGPLEVGTFVADGPIAWVVIDHYDTRPPLDPSFVLEVYPSECGDDDACGGASPTCVDHRCVECASSFDCPSPARPVCSSASHTCGEGGGSCSNDDAFEDADDGPAGAVTLAPAVGTSVSHTAAICDQPATERDFARFTVTSPGEHWRLELAWTGGDDLDLRVLDAAGRTIGLSFFEQPEAVNLTYLAPGTYYVEVDDFDPSLGPAAAYTLTATRQGSAGCTSTADCADDYRNQIYRGACDAGSCVAIDRPGQVAEGGACDSQSDCVSGTTCPSFFFVADADTRMTCGRYCDGDADCAPLGADFVCTTYLASGNLCVERCTSDAQCPTTPAPPVTPPWDHLRCQVATGRCLP
;
A
#
# COMPACT_ATOMS: atom_id res chain seq x y z
N MET A 1 -33.14 -35.01 35.61
CA MET A 1 -33.77 -35.43 34.33
C MET A 1 -32.67 -35.86 33.38
N ARG A 2 -32.53 -37.16 33.15
CA ARG A 2 -31.52 -37.77 32.27
C ARG A 2 -32.10 -37.85 30.86
N ARG A 3 -31.43 -37.25 29.86
CA ARG A 3 -31.76 -37.47 28.45
C ARG A 3 -30.88 -38.60 27.90
N VAL A 4 -31.57 -39.57 27.32
CA VAL A 4 -31.05 -40.77 26.67
C VAL A 4 -30.89 -40.45 25.18
N LEU A 5 -29.72 -40.70 24.60
CA LEU A 5 -29.50 -40.70 23.15
C LEU A 5 -30.04 -42.01 22.54
N PRO A 6 -30.72 -41.98 21.38
CA PRO A 6 -30.96 -43.19 20.60
C PRO A 6 -29.76 -43.48 19.68
N VAL A 7 -29.26 -44.70 19.78
CA VAL A 7 -28.37 -45.34 18.80
C VAL A 7 -29.23 -45.77 17.61
N VAL A 8 -28.93 -45.25 16.42
CA VAL A 8 -29.50 -45.71 15.15
C VAL A 8 -28.49 -46.66 14.51
N ALA A 9 -28.87 -47.94 14.43
CA ALA A 9 -28.18 -48.96 13.67
C ALA A 9 -28.69 -48.97 12.23
N CYS A 10 -27.83 -48.69 11.26
CA CYS A 10 -28.14 -48.85 9.85
C CYS A 10 -27.76 -50.26 9.37
N LEU A 11 -28.76 -50.93 8.81
CA LEU A 11 -28.68 -52.20 8.09
C LEU A 11 -27.88 -52.04 6.79
N LEU A 12 -26.93 -52.95 6.57
CA LEU A 12 -26.29 -53.19 5.27
C LEU A 12 -27.28 -53.92 4.35
N ALA A 13 -27.74 -53.25 3.30
CA ALA A 13 -28.38 -53.87 2.14
C ALA A 13 -27.48 -53.67 0.92
N ALA A 14 -26.95 -54.79 0.41
CA ALA A 14 -26.21 -54.85 -0.83
C ALA A 14 -27.18 -54.83 -2.01
N CYS A 15 -27.05 -53.83 -2.87
CA CYS A 15 -27.54 -53.87 -4.25
C CYS A 15 -26.40 -53.38 -5.15
N GLY A 16 -25.99 -54.24 -6.09
CA GLY A 16 -25.07 -53.87 -7.16
C GLY A 16 -25.70 -52.82 -8.06
N GLY A 17 -24.90 -51.82 -8.43
CA GLY A 17 -25.21 -50.80 -9.42
C GLY A 17 -23.94 -50.52 -10.21
N ASP A 18 -24.08 -50.55 -11.52
CA ASP A 18 -23.03 -50.34 -12.51
C ASP A 18 -22.26 -49.04 -12.23
N GLY A 19 -20.93 -49.14 -12.21
CA GLY A 19 -20.05 -47.99 -11.97
C GLY A 19 -20.22 -46.94 -13.08
N PRO A 20 -20.26 -45.64 -12.74
CA PRO A 20 -20.16 -44.60 -13.74
C PRO A 20 -18.81 -44.72 -14.43
N ALA A 21 -18.81 -44.65 -15.77
CA ALA A 21 -17.60 -44.54 -16.55
C ALA A 21 -16.75 -43.41 -15.98
N THR A 22 -15.50 -43.74 -15.66
CA THR A 22 -14.45 -42.75 -15.39
C THR A 22 -14.44 -41.74 -16.54
N PRO A 23 -14.50 -40.41 -16.29
CA PRO A 23 -14.24 -39.47 -17.35
C PRO A 23 -12.83 -39.73 -17.85
N ASP A 24 -12.70 -39.94 -19.16
CA ASP A 24 -11.44 -40.15 -19.83
C ASP A 24 -10.44 -39.09 -19.36
N ALA A 25 -9.25 -39.56 -18.97
CA ALA A 25 -8.12 -38.69 -18.71
C ALA A 25 -7.97 -37.74 -19.91
N ALA A 26 -8.09 -36.44 -19.65
CA ALA A 26 -7.87 -35.42 -20.65
C ALA A 26 -6.55 -35.74 -21.37
N ALA A 27 -6.61 -35.77 -22.70
CA ALA A 27 -5.43 -35.94 -23.52
C ALA A 27 -4.36 -34.92 -23.05
N PRO A 28 -3.07 -35.29 -23.04
CA PRO A 28 -2.02 -34.32 -22.75
C PRO A 28 -2.22 -33.13 -23.68
N LEU A 29 -2.29 -31.93 -23.10
CA LEU A 29 -2.23 -30.70 -23.88
C LEU A 29 -1.03 -30.83 -24.83
N PRO A 30 -1.18 -30.48 -26.12
CA PRO A 30 -0.04 -30.45 -27.01
C PRO A 30 1.04 -29.57 -26.36
N PRO A 31 2.32 -29.96 -26.42
CA PRO A 31 3.38 -29.11 -25.92
C PRO A 31 3.22 -27.74 -26.57
N ASP A 32 3.10 -26.69 -25.75
CA ASP A 32 3.07 -25.31 -26.22
C ASP A 32 4.21 -25.17 -27.21
N ALA A 33 3.86 -24.84 -28.44
CA ALA A 33 4.84 -24.61 -29.47
C ALA A 33 5.74 -23.50 -28.94
N ALA A 34 6.99 -23.82 -28.64
CA ALA A 34 7.98 -22.83 -28.30
C ALA A 34 7.87 -21.71 -29.34
N PRO A 35 7.75 -20.43 -28.95
CA PRO A 35 7.74 -19.34 -29.91
C PRO A 35 8.95 -19.52 -30.81
N ALA A 36 8.70 -19.62 -32.10
CA ALA A 36 9.78 -19.82 -33.05
C ALA A 36 10.63 -18.55 -32.99
N PRO A 37 11.92 -18.63 -32.61
CA PRO A 37 12.76 -17.45 -32.54
C PRO A 37 12.79 -16.81 -33.92
N ASP A 38 12.25 -15.60 -33.99
CA ASP A 38 12.05 -14.88 -35.23
C ASP A 38 13.41 -14.60 -35.88
N ALA A 39 13.53 -14.90 -37.17
CA ALA A 39 14.79 -14.73 -37.90
C ALA A 39 15.25 -13.26 -37.80
N ALA A 40 16.53 -13.03 -37.47
CA ALA A 40 17.20 -11.76 -37.09
C ALA A 40 17.04 -10.49 -37.99
N ALA A 41 16.10 -10.47 -38.94
CA ALA A 41 15.61 -9.25 -39.59
C ALA A 41 14.16 -8.89 -39.19
N ALA A 42 13.51 -9.69 -38.32
CA ALA A 42 12.13 -9.55 -37.88
C ALA A 42 11.96 -8.84 -36.53
N ALA A 43 13.03 -8.73 -35.74
CA ALA A 43 12.98 -8.30 -34.32
C ALA A 43 12.43 -6.87 -34.05
N CYS A 44 12.22 -6.05 -35.07
CA CYS A 44 11.63 -4.71 -34.92
C CYS A 44 10.31 -4.54 -35.69
N ARG A 45 9.79 -5.62 -36.28
CA ARG A 45 8.55 -5.56 -37.09
C ARG A 45 7.37 -5.07 -36.25
N GLU A 46 7.36 -5.39 -34.97
CA GLU A 46 6.30 -5.03 -34.02
C GLU A 46 6.21 -3.53 -33.79
N LEU A 47 7.26 -2.77 -34.13
CA LEU A 47 7.23 -1.30 -34.08
C LEU A 47 6.44 -0.68 -35.23
N ASP A 48 6.07 -1.43 -36.27
CA ASP A 48 5.24 -0.96 -37.39
C ASP A 48 3.73 -1.00 -37.04
N THR A 49 3.35 -0.23 -36.02
CA THR A 49 1.96 -0.07 -35.58
C THR A 49 1.38 1.30 -35.96
N PRO A 50 0.04 1.43 -36.05
CA PRO A 50 -0.60 2.73 -36.25
C PRO A 50 -0.19 3.74 -35.17
N THR A 51 0.05 4.98 -35.58
CA THR A 51 0.45 6.06 -34.66
C THR A 51 -0.74 6.59 -33.88
N ASN A 52 -0.59 6.70 -32.56
CA ASN A 52 -1.49 7.41 -31.67
C ASN A 52 -0.87 8.78 -31.34
N LEU A 53 -1.60 9.87 -31.52
CA LEU A 53 -1.08 11.22 -31.25
C LEU A 53 -1.29 11.59 -29.78
N VAL A 54 -0.31 12.23 -29.15
CA VAL A 54 -0.44 12.73 -27.78
C VAL A 54 -1.51 13.85 -27.67
N PRO A 55 -2.33 13.87 -26.60
CA PRO A 55 -2.38 12.87 -25.52
C PRO A 55 -2.99 11.54 -25.99
N VAL A 56 -2.37 10.43 -25.62
CA VAL A 56 -2.85 9.08 -25.91
C VAL A 56 -3.69 8.61 -24.73
N HIS A 57 -4.84 8.00 -25.02
CA HIS A 57 -5.64 7.20 -24.09
C HIS A 57 -6.07 5.93 -24.82
N LEU A 58 -5.63 4.77 -24.34
CA LEU A 58 -5.82 3.48 -25.00
C LEU A 58 -6.20 2.42 -23.98
N THR A 59 -7.35 1.77 -24.17
CA THR A 59 -7.67 0.51 -23.47
C THR A 59 -7.22 -0.67 -24.34
N GLY A 60 -6.57 -1.67 -23.74
CA GLY A 60 -6.04 -2.81 -24.45
C GLY A 60 -5.95 -4.09 -23.62
N SER A 61 -5.36 -5.13 -24.21
CA SER A 61 -5.02 -6.37 -23.52
C SER A 61 -3.79 -7.03 -24.14
N LEU A 62 -2.99 -7.73 -23.32
CA LEU A 62 -1.90 -8.61 -23.77
C LEU A 62 -2.41 -9.96 -24.32
N SER A 63 -3.70 -10.29 -24.13
CA SER A 63 -4.26 -11.53 -24.68
C SER A 63 -4.24 -11.55 -26.21
N GLY A 64 -3.56 -12.55 -26.78
CA GLY A 64 -3.51 -12.76 -28.21
C GLY A 64 -2.70 -11.70 -28.97
N THR A 65 -1.91 -10.89 -28.25
CA THR A 65 -0.80 -10.20 -28.86
C THR A 65 0.24 -11.25 -29.22
N GLY A 66 0.81 -11.14 -30.42
CA GLY A 66 1.85 -12.06 -30.90
C GLY A 66 3.15 -11.31 -31.12
N ALA A 67 3.32 -10.19 -30.43
CA ALA A 67 4.60 -9.55 -30.34
C ALA A 67 5.42 -10.28 -29.26
N ASP A 68 6.72 -10.44 -29.50
CA ASP A 68 7.69 -10.99 -28.57
C ASP A 68 8.98 -10.15 -28.52
N LEU A 69 8.81 -8.83 -28.37
CA LEU A 69 9.92 -7.87 -28.31
C LEU A 69 10.75 -8.10 -27.05
N GLU A 70 11.99 -8.54 -27.23
CA GLU A 70 12.94 -8.68 -26.13
C GLU A 70 13.32 -7.29 -25.59
N ALA A 71 13.02 -7.05 -24.31
CA ALA A 71 13.38 -5.82 -23.63
C ALA A 71 14.92 -5.65 -23.61
N PRO A 72 15.44 -4.43 -23.81
CA PRO A 72 16.87 -4.20 -23.73
C PRO A 72 17.36 -4.39 -22.28
N SER A 73 18.58 -4.92 -22.13
CA SER A 73 19.20 -5.20 -20.81
C SER A 73 19.38 -4.00 -19.88
N SER A 74 19.15 -2.78 -20.35
CA SER A 74 19.17 -1.54 -19.56
C SER A 74 18.54 -0.39 -20.34
N CYS A 75 17.99 0.59 -19.63
CA CYS A 75 17.43 1.83 -20.17
C CYS A 75 18.07 3.06 -19.51
N ASP A 76 17.91 4.25 -20.10
CA ASP A 76 18.44 5.50 -19.53
C ASP A 76 17.87 5.78 -18.13
N ARG A 77 16.58 5.50 -17.94
CA ARG A 77 15.90 5.47 -16.65
C ARG A 77 15.36 4.06 -16.41
N VAL A 78 15.64 3.51 -15.24
CA VAL A 78 15.10 2.22 -14.80
C VAL A 78 14.45 2.47 -13.45
N ASP A 79 13.15 2.20 -13.38
CA ASP A 79 12.35 2.25 -12.16
C ASP A 79 11.72 0.88 -11.96
N ALA A 80 12.56 -0.06 -11.52
CA ALA A 80 12.20 -1.46 -11.44
C ALA A 80 12.97 -2.14 -10.31
N PRO A 81 12.46 -2.07 -9.08
CA PRO A 81 13.13 -2.63 -7.91
C PRO A 81 13.31 -4.15 -7.98
N PHE A 82 12.57 -4.86 -8.85
CA PHE A 82 12.54 -6.33 -8.91
C PHE A 82 13.20 -6.97 -10.15
N GLY A 83 13.70 -6.21 -11.13
CA GLY A 83 14.42 -6.73 -12.29
C GLY A 83 14.22 -5.92 -13.58
N THR A 84 14.85 -6.34 -14.68
CA THR A 84 14.74 -5.65 -16.00
C THR A 84 14.49 -6.59 -17.17
N GLU A 85 14.31 -7.89 -16.93
CA GLU A 85 14.14 -8.88 -17.99
C GLU A 85 12.69 -9.36 -18.03
N SER A 86 11.94 -8.92 -19.04
CA SER A 86 10.65 -9.50 -19.36
C SER A 86 10.81 -10.62 -20.41
N GLN A 87 10.06 -11.70 -20.23
CA GLN A 87 9.92 -12.78 -21.20
C GLN A 87 8.42 -13.06 -21.31
N GLY A 88 7.75 -12.39 -22.24
CA GLY A 88 6.29 -12.36 -22.28
C GLY A 88 5.71 -11.96 -23.63
N LEU A 89 4.38 -12.04 -23.73
CA LEU A 89 3.66 -11.44 -24.85
C LEU A 89 3.57 -9.94 -24.61
N ASP A 90 4.13 -9.15 -25.51
CA ASP A 90 4.11 -7.70 -25.37
C ASP A 90 3.04 -7.04 -26.24
N ARG A 91 2.77 -5.78 -25.93
CA ARG A 91 1.94 -4.90 -26.75
C ARG A 91 2.67 -3.61 -27.02
N VAL A 92 3.08 -3.45 -28.29
CA VAL A 92 3.68 -2.20 -28.77
C VAL A 92 2.62 -1.16 -29.13
N VAL A 93 2.77 0.03 -28.56
CA VAL A 93 1.96 1.23 -28.86
C VAL A 93 2.87 2.32 -29.42
N ARG A 94 2.73 2.61 -30.71
CA ARG A 94 3.43 3.73 -31.34
C ARG A 94 2.78 5.06 -30.99
N VAL A 95 3.55 5.94 -30.36
CA VAL A 95 3.16 7.29 -29.94
C VAL A 95 3.79 8.32 -30.87
N GLY A 96 3.01 9.29 -31.32
CA GLY A 96 3.46 10.37 -32.20
C GLY A 96 2.98 11.75 -31.75
N GLY A 97 3.45 12.78 -32.45
CA GLY A 97 3.17 14.17 -32.08
C GLY A 97 4.06 14.67 -30.94
N LEU A 98 5.16 13.95 -30.66
CA LEU A 98 6.11 14.32 -29.62
C LEU A 98 7.00 15.49 -30.07
N VAL A 99 7.49 16.26 -29.10
CA VAL A 99 8.43 17.37 -29.31
C VAL A 99 9.78 16.97 -28.75
N ALA A 100 10.82 16.98 -29.59
CA ALA A 100 12.17 16.63 -29.16
C ALA A 100 12.64 17.52 -28.00
N GLY A 101 13.14 16.90 -26.92
CA GLY A 101 13.56 17.55 -25.69
C GLY A 101 12.44 17.85 -24.69
N ALA A 102 11.17 17.60 -25.02
CA ALA A 102 10.09 17.66 -24.05
C ALA A 102 9.97 16.34 -23.27
N GLU A 103 9.61 16.45 -22.00
CA GLU A 103 9.32 15.30 -21.13
C GLU A 103 7.85 14.89 -21.26
N TYR A 104 7.62 13.58 -21.31
CA TYR A 104 6.32 12.96 -21.36
C TYR A 104 6.21 11.94 -20.24
N ALA A 105 5.01 11.85 -19.66
CA ALA A 105 4.66 10.81 -18.70
C ALA A 105 3.90 9.68 -19.42
N VAL A 106 4.14 8.46 -18.95
CA VAL A 106 3.44 7.25 -19.32
C VAL A 106 2.79 6.72 -18.06
N ARG A 107 1.49 6.47 -18.12
CA ARG A 107 0.68 5.92 -17.04
C ARG A 107 0.00 4.66 -17.54
N LEU A 108 0.27 3.53 -16.89
CA LEU A 108 -0.27 2.22 -17.25
C LEU A 108 -1.06 1.70 -16.05
N ALA A 109 -2.38 1.56 -16.21
CA ALA A 109 -3.25 0.97 -15.19
C ALA A 109 -3.70 -0.44 -15.59
N SER A 110 -3.59 -1.42 -14.71
CA SER A 110 -4.00 -2.82 -14.94
C SER A 110 -4.52 -3.48 -13.66
N GLY A 111 -5.30 -4.56 -13.79
CA GLY A 111 -5.67 -5.43 -12.67
C GLY A 111 -4.60 -6.47 -12.32
N SER A 112 -3.55 -6.58 -13.14
CA SER A 112 -2.37 -7.43 -12.89
C SER A 112 -1.12 -6.58 -12.87
N ASP A 113 -0.05 -7.17 -12.33
CA ASP A 113 1.31 -6.63 -12.37
C ASP A 113 1.83 -6.64 -13.82
N LEU A 114 1.76 -5.47 -14.48
CA LEU A 114 2.24 -5.24 -15.84
C LEU A 114 3.28 -4.14 -15.79
N SER A 115 4.33 -4.26 -16.61
CA SER A 115 5.38 -3.27 -16.75
C SER A 115 5.32 -2.58 -18.11
N PHE A 116 6.10 -1.52 -18.27
CA PHE A 116 6.34 -0.95 -19.59
C PHE A 116 7.76 -0.47 -19.80
N TYR A 117 8.14 -0.35 -21.07
CA TYR A 117 9.33 0.37 -21.46
C TYR A 117 9.11 1.25 -22.68
N VAL A 118 9.91 2.31 -22.77
CA VAL A 118 9.81 3.33 -23.80
C VAL A 118 11.03 3.28 -24.71
N LEU A 119 10.77 3.05 -25.99
CA LEU A 119 11.77 2.99 -27.04
C LEU A 119 11.70 4.21 -27.95
N THR A 120 12.84 4.68 -28.44
CA THR A 120 12.95 5.70 -29.51
C THR A 120 13.53 5.15 -30.81
N GLY A 121 13.89 3.87 -30.82
CA GLY A 121 14.46 3.20 -31.97
C GLY A 121 14.52 1.69 -31.80
N CYS A 122 15.14 1.04 -32.78
CA CYS A 122 15.43 -0.39 -32.77
C CYS A 122 16.73 -0.62 -33.54
N GLY A 123 17.83 -0.14 -32.97
CA GLY A 123 19.13 -0.05 -33.63
C GLY A 123 19.93 -1.36 -33.66
N GLY A 124 19.47 -2.40 -32.96
CA GLY A 124 20.18 -3.67 -32.82
C GLY A 124 19.81 -4.69 -33.90
N ALA A 125 20.67 -5.71 -34.07
CA ALA A 125 20.41 -6.80 -35.01
C ALA A 125 19.33 -7.78 -34.51
N THR A 126 19.05 -7.78 -33.20
CA THR A 126 18.10 -8.69 -32.54
C THR A 126 16.99 -7.95 -31.82
N GLY A 127 16.87 -6.63 -32.00
CA GLY A 127 15.88 -5.82 -31.30
C GLY A 127 16.43 -4.46 -30.85
N PRO A 128 15.72 -3.77 -29.95
CA PRO A 128 16.15 -2.52 -29.36
C PRO A 128 17.46 -2.68 -28.59
N THR A 129 18.32 -1.65 -28.66
CA THR A 129 19.54 -1.59 -27.85
C THR A 129 19.30 -0.74 -26.61
N THR A 130 20.26 -0.76 -25.68
CA THR A 130 20.25 0.12 -24.52
C THR A 130 20.20 1.61 -24.90
N ALA A 131 20.77 1.99 -26.05
CA ALA A 131 20.73 3.37 -26.55
C ALA A 131 19.35 3.78 -27.11
N ASP A 132 18.50 2.80 -27.43
CA ASP A 132 17.15 3.00 -27.92
C ASP A 132 16.12 3.10 -26.77
N CYS A 133 16.48 2.70 -25.55
CA CYS A 133 15.56 2.65 -24.41
C CYS A 133 15.70 3.85 -23.47
N ARG A 134 14.60 4.59 -23.31
CA ARG A 134 14.56 5.81 -22.48
C ARG A 134 14.03 5.55 -21.08
N ALA A 135 13.11 4.61 -20.91
CA ALA A 135 12.54 4.27 -19.61
C ALA A 135 12.16 2.79 -19.59
N PHE A 136 12.36 2.14 -18.44
CA PHE A 136 11.76 0.86 -18.06
C PHE A 136 11.14 1.05 -16.67
N VAL A 137 9.88 0.67 -16.53
CA VAL A 137 9.08 0.89 -15.32
C VAL A 137 8.33 -0.39 -14.97
N ASP A 138 8.60 -0.87 -13.77
CA ASP A 138 8.09 -2.08 -13.12
C ASP A 138 8.18 -1.84 -11.59
N ALA A 139 7.69 -0.67 -11.19
CA ALA A 139 8.00 -0.06 -9.90
C ALA A 139 7.12 -0.66 -8.79
N GLU A 140 5.92 -1.10 -9.13
CA GLU A 140 4.90 -1.47 -8.17
C GLU A 140 4.24 -2.79 -8.55
N SER A 141 4.12 -3.72 -7.59
CA SER A 141 3.23 -4.88 -7.75
C SER A 141 1.73 -4.51 -7.73
N GLY A 142 1.43 -3.22 -7.91
CA GLY A 142 0.12 -2.60 -7.81
C GLY A 142 -0.57 -2.49 -9.17
N PRO A 143 -1.76 -1.87 -9.20
CA PRO A 143 -2.53 -1.74 -10.43
C PRO A 143 -2.06 -0.58 -11.32
N LEU A 144 -0.97 0.12 -10.96
CA LEU A 144 -0.55 1.36 -11.61
C LEU A 144 0.96 1.42 -11.75
N GLU A 145 1.42 1.68 -12.97
CA GLU A 145 2.81 1.99 -13.28
C GLU A 145 2.91 3.39 -13.89
N VAL A 146 3.85 4.19 -13.40
CA VAL A 146 4.05 5.57 -13.85
C VAL A 146 5.53 5.86 -14.06
N GLY A 147 5.88 6.46 -15.19
CA GLY A 147 7.22 6.97 -15.40
C GLY A 147 7.31 8.01 -16.50
N THR A 148 8.49 8.60 -16.65
CA THR A 148 8.73 9.65 -17.66
C THR A 148 9.84 9.29 -18.63
N PHE A 149 9.78 9.91 -19.80
CA PHE A 149 10.86 9.91 -20.77
C PHE A 149 10.98 11.27 -21.45
N VAL A 150 12.20 11.64 -21.86
CA VAL A 150 12.44 12.79 -22.74
C VAL A 150 12.41 12.31 -24.18
N ALA A 151 11.57 12.92 -25.02
CA ALA A 151 11.46 12.51 -26.42
C ALA A 151 12.69 12.94 -27.23
N ASP A 152 13.28 12.04 -28.01
CA ASP A 152 14.38 12.37 -28.93
C ASP A 152 13.89 12.96 -30.26
N GLY A 153 12.63 12.72 -30.59
CA GLY A 153 12.05 13.00 -31.89
C GLY A 153 10.51 12.96 -31.83
N PRO A 154 9.84 12.96 -32.99
CA PRO A 154 8.38 13.07 -33.04
C PRO A 154 7.63 11.77 -32.73
N ILE A 155 8.36 10.66 -32.53
CA ILE A 155 7.82 9.30 -32.38
C ILE A 155 8.58 8.59 -31.25
N ALA A 156 7.85 7.83 -30.45
CA ALA A 156 8.36 6.82 -29.52
C ALA A 156 7.43 5.59 -29.55
N TRP A 157 7.84 4.52 -28.90
CA TRP A 157 7.03 3.31 -28.71
C TRP A 157 6.97 2.99 -27.23
N VAL A 158 5.76 2.82 -26.70
CA VAL A 158 5.54 2.26 -25.37
C VAL A 158 5.24 0.79 -25.56
N VAL A 159 6.04 -0.07 -24.94
CA VAL A 159 5.88 -1.51 -24.98
C VAL A 159 5.39 -1.95 -23.62
N ILE A 160 4.19 -2.53 -23.58
CA ILE A 160 3.56 -3.03 -22.37
C ILE A 160 3.85 -4.52 -22.28
N ASP A 161 4.27 -4.97 -21.11
CA ASP A 161 4.74 -6.33 -20.88
C ASP A 161 4.37 -6.80 -19.46
N HIS A 162 4.79 -8.00 -19.08
CA HIS A 162 4.67 -8.52 -17.73
C HIS A 162 5.97 -9.22 -17.29
N TYR A 163 6.32 -9.06 -16.01
CA TYR A 163 7.48 -9.71 -15.40
C TYR A 163 7.09 -11.07 -14.77
N ASP A 164 6.77 -12.09 -15.59
CA ASP A 164 6.73 -13.47 -15.07
C ASP A 164 6.69 -14.50 -16.22
N THR A 165 7.21 -15.70 -15.96
CA THR A 165 6.95 -16.93 -16.72
C THR A 165 5.49 -17.38 -16.71
N ARG A 166 4.63 -16.74 -15.90
CA ARG A 166 3.20 -17.00 -15.84
C ARG A 166 2.44 -15.83 -16.45
N PRO A 167 1.53 -16.09 -17.42
CA PRO A 167 0.67 -15.03 -17.94
C PRO A 167 -0.13 -14.35 -16.81
N PRO A 168 -0.34 -13.02 -16.89
CA PRO A 168 -1.15 -12.30 -15.93
C PRO A 168 -2.59 -12.84 -15.90
N LEU A 169 -3.20 -12.86 -14.71
CA LEU A 169 -4.57 -13.35 -14.53
C LEU A 169 -5.58 -12.45 -15.26
N ASP A 170 -5.33 -11.15 -15.26
CA ASP A 170 -6.05 -10.16 -16.05
C ASP A 170 -5.07 -9.38 -16.93
N PRO A 171 -4.94 -9.72 -18.23
CA PRO A 171 -4.04 -9.04 -19.15
C PRO A 171 -4.59 -7.70 -19.65
N SER A 172 -5.71 -7.19 -19.13
CA SER A 172 -6.30 -5.92 -19.56
C SER A 172 -5.58 -4.71 -18.97
N PHE A 173 -5.57 -3.60 -19.71
CA PHE A 173 -4.91 -2.37 -19.27
C PHE A 173 -5.53 -1.10 -19.86
N VAL A 174 -5.23 0.04 -19.23
CA VAL A 174 -5.42 1.40 -19.74
C VAL A 174 -4.06 2.10 -19.79
N LEU A 175 -3.66 2.52 -20.98
CA LEU A 175 -2.44 3.28 -21.23
C LEU A 175 -2.77 4.74 -21.51
N GLU A 176 -2.11 5.65 -20.81
CA GLU A 176 -2.10 7.08 -21.09
C GLU A 176 -0.69 7.59 -21.36
N VAL A 177 -0.54 8.49 -22.35
CA VAL A 177 0.73 9.17 -22.62
C VAL A 177 0.47 10.66 -22.86
N TYR A 178 1.11 11.52 -22.08
CA TYR A 178 0.83 12.96 -22.07
C TYR A 178 2.09 13.77 -21.72
N PRO A 179 2.14 15.08 -22.10
CA PRO A 179 3.22 15.96 -21.66
C PRO A 179 3.30 16.03 -20.12
N SER A 180 4.50 15.94 -19.56
CA SER A 180 4.73 16.15 -18.13
C SER A 180 4.44 17.62 -17.78
N GLU A 181 3.58 17.84 -16.77
CA GLU A 181 3.23 19.18 -16.28
C GLU A 181 4.05 19.58 -15.05
N CYS A 182 4.45 18.60 -14.24
CA CYS A 182 5.12 18.80 -12.96
C CYS A 182 6.09 17.66 -12.62
N GLY A 183 7.11 17.98 -11.82
CA GLY A 183 7.98 16.99 -11.17
C GLY A 183 7.75 16.89 -9.66
N ASP A 184 7.14 17.92 -9.07
CA ASP A 184 6.78 18.05 -7.66
C ASP A 184 5.64 19.09 -7.52
N ASP A 185 5.11 19.23 -6.30
CA ASP A 185 4.03 20.18 -5.98
C ASP A 185 4.44 21.65 -6.20
N ASP A 186 5.73 21.98 -6.11
CA ASP A 186 6.23 23.34 -6.32
C ASP A 186 6.07 23.81 -7.77
N ALA A 187 5.97 22.88 -8.73
CA ALA A 187 5.67 23.18 -10.13
C ALA A 187 4.18 23.46 -10.38
N CYS A 188 3.31 23.13 -9.43
CA CYS A 188 1.86 23.26 -9.53
C CYS A 188 1.33 24.53 -8.82
N GLY A 189 0.04 24.82 -8.97
CA GLY A 189 -0.54 26.00 -8.33
C GLY A 189 -1.98 26.33 -8.69
N GLY A 190 -2.53 27.33 -8.00
CA GLY A 190 -3.92 27.77 -8.21
C GLY A 190 -4.93 26.71 -7.75
N ALA A 191 -5.78 26.25 -8.66
CA ALA A 191 -6.80 25.23 -8.38
C ALA A 191 -6.26 23.79 -8.48
N SER A 192 -5.02 23.63 -8.94
CA SER A 192 -4.35 22.33 -9.07
C SER A 192 -2.98 22.40 -8.41
N PRO A 193 -2.89 22.39 -7.07
CA PRO A 193 -1.64 22.59 -6.34
C PRO A 193 -0.78 21.32 -6.21
N THR A 194 -1.32 20.14 -6.48
CA THR A 194 -0.66 18.86 -6.20
C THR A 194 -0.18 18.20 -7.49
N CYS A 195 1.03 17.64 -7.47
CA CYS A 195 1.59 16.87 -8.59
C CYS A 195 1.32 15.39 -8.39
N VAL A 196 0.44 14.82 -9.23
CA VAL A 196 0.16 13.38 -9.24
C VAL A 196 0.36 12.86 -10.65
N ASP A 197 1.14 11.78 -10.78
CA ASP A 197 1.48 11.17 -12.06
C ASP A 197 1.95 12.20 -13.10
N HIS A 198 2.76 13.19 -12.68
CA HIS A 198 3.23 14.30 -13.53
C HIS A 198 2.14 15.19 -14.12
N ARG A 199 0.95 15.24 -13.52
CA ARG A 199 -0.12 16.21 -13.80
C ARG A 199 -0.37 17.09 -12.59
N CYS A 200 -0.66 18.37 -12.83
CA CYS A 200 -1.15 19.22 -11.76
C CYS A 200 -2.64 18.96 -11.55
N VAL A 201 -2.98 18.40 -10.39
CA VAL A 201 -4.33 18.03 -9.99
C VAL A 201 -4.78 18.79 -8.75
N GLU A 202 -6.09 18.78 -8.46
CA GLU A 202 -6.65 19.49 -7.30
C GLU A 202 -6.27 18.81 -5.99
N CYS A 203 -6.16 17.47 -5.98
CA CYS A 203 -5.83 16.70 -4.79
C CYS A 203 -5.17 15.35 -5.14
N ALA A 204 -4.24 14.89 -4.30
CA ALA A 204 -3.78 13.50 -4.26
C ALA A 204 -4.56 12.69 -3.21
N SER A 205 -4.96 13.33 -2.13
CA SER A 205 -5.68 12.76 -0.99
C SER A 205 -6.73 13.74 -0.45
N SER A 206 -7.64 13.26 0.40
CA SER A 206 -8.62 14.13 1.06
C SER A 206 -7.98 15.20 1.97
N PHE A 207 -6.71 15.05 2.35
CA PHE A 207 -5.96 16.08 3.07
C PHE A 207 -5.66 17.32 2.22
N ASP A 208 -5.62 17.17 0.90
CA ASP A 208 -5.41 18.29 -0.03
C ASP A 208 -6.69 19.10 -0.27
N CYS A 209 -7.85 18.58 0.14
CA CYS A 209 -9.15 19.22 -0.04
C CYS A 209 -9.44 20.17 1.13
N PRO A 210 -9.32 21.51 0.96
CA PRO A 210 -9.34 22.44 2.08
C PRO A 210 -10.76 22.84 2.53
N SER A 211 -11.78 22.44 1.76
CA SER A 211 -13.15 22.89 1.92
C SER A 211 -14.01 21.82 2.56
N PRO A 212 -14.67 22.09 3.70
CA PRO A 212 -15.66 21.16 4.28
C PRO A 212 -16.83 20.84 3.34
N ALA A 213 -17.13 21.69 2.35
CA ALA A 213 -18.18 21.41 1.37
C ALA A 213 -17.73 20.47 0.24
N ARG A 214 -16.42 20.21 0.14
CA ARG A 214 -15.83 19.29 -0.84
C ARG A 214 -14.64 18.55 -0.19
N PRO A 215 -14.85 17.75 0.87
CA PRO A 215 -13.75 17.30 1.73
C PRO A 215 -13.06 16.02 1.21
N VAL A 216 -13.64 15.33 0.22
CA VAL A 216 -13.14 14.04 -0.28
C VAL A 216 -12.36 14.22 -1.57
N CYS A 217 -11.18 13.62 -1.69
CA CYS A 217 -10.49 13.54 -2.98
C CYS A 217 -10.94 12.32 -3.78
N SER A 218 -11.38 12.50 -5.02
CA SER A 218 -11.61 11.38 -5.93
C SER A 218 -10.30 10.84 -6.46
N SER A 219 -9.98 9.57 -6.20
CA SER A 219 -8.80 8.91 -6.79
C SER A 219 -8.89 8.76 -8.32
N ALA A 220 -10.09 8.81 -8.90
CA ALA A 220 -10.29 8.64 -10.34
C ALA A 220 -10.12 9.96 -11.11
N SER A 221 -10.59 11.08 -10.56
CA SER A 221 -10.53 12.39 -11.22
C SER A 221 -9.52 13.36 -10.60
N HIS A 222 -8.95 13.04 -9.44
CA HIS A 222 -8.09 13.92 -8.65
C HIS A 222 -8.69 15.31 -8.43
N THR A 223 -10.00 15.32 -8.17
CA THR A 223 -10.79 16.51 -7.84
C THR A 223 -11.44 16.34 -6.49
N CYS A 224 -11.54 17.43 -5.74
CA CYS A 224 -12.28 17.44 -4.47
C CYS A 224 -13.79 17.34 -4.75
N GLY A 225 -14.46 16.41 -4.10
CA GLY A 225 -15.89 16.17 -4.22
C GLY A 225 -16.58 16.40 -2.89
N GLU A 226 -17.91 16.52 -2.95
CA GLU A 226 -18.76 16.32 -1.76
C GLU A 226 -18.48 14.94 -1.16
N GLY A 227 -18.76 14.79 0.13
CA GLY A 227 -18.80 13.48 0.76
C GLY A 227 -19.88 12.58 0.15
N GLY A 228 -19.89 11.34 0.59
CA GLY A 228 -20.71 10.28 0.06
C GLY A 228 -22.07 10.14 0.72
N GLY A 229 -22.98 11.11 0.60
CA GLY A 229 -24.31 11.08 1.25
C GLY A 229 -25.34 10.06 0.71
N SER A 230 -24.94 8.84 0.34
CA SER A 230 -25.87 7.83 -0.18
C SER A 230 -26.55 6.99 0.91
N CYS A 231 -26.21 7.25 2.17
CA CYS A 231 -26.77 6.53 3.30
C CYS A 231 -28.07 7.11 3.84
N SER A 232 -29.04 6.20 4.02
CA SER A 232 -30.28 6.55 4.69
C SER A 232 -30.07 6.54 6.20
N ASN A 233 -30.11 7.72 6.81
CA ASN A 233 -29.97 7.96 8.25
C ASN A 233 -28.53 7.95 8.79
N ASP A 234 -27.60 8.49 8.01
CA ASP A 234 -26.40 9.03 8.63
C ASP A 234 -26.71 10.21 9.57
N ASP A 235 -25.68 10.78 10.17
CA ASP A 235 -25.76 11.81 11.19
C ASP A 235 -26.01 13.21 10.61
N ALA A 236 -25.78 14.25 11.42
CA ALA A 236 -26.07 15.64 11.04
C ALA A 236 -24.89 16.36 10.37
N PHE A 237 -23.71 15.75 10.34
CA PHE A 237 -22.46 16.26 9.79
C PHE A 237 -22.12 15.66 8.41
N GLU A 238 -22.87 14.63 8.01
CA GLU A 238 -22.84 13.99 6.70
C GLU A 238 -22.50 14.93 5.52
N ASP A 239 -21.62 14.41 4.66
CA ASP A 239 -20.90 15.04 3.56
C ASP A 239 -19.76 15.97 3.98
N ALA A 240 -19.76 16.52 5.21
CA ALA A 240 -18.77 17.50 5.64
C ALA A 240 -17.59 16.86 6.37
N ASP A 241 -17.83 15.90 7.25
CA ASP A 241 -16.79 15.17 7.99
C ASP A 241 -16.26 13.93 7.26
N ASP A 242 -16.71 13.67 6.04
CA ASP A 242 -16.15 12.67 5.12
C ASP A 242 -14.66 12.89 4.76
N GLY A 243 -14.11 14.03 5.17
CA GLY A 243 -12.69 14.32 5.01
C GLY A 243 -12.15 15.31 6.04
N PRO A 244 -10.80 15.44 6.08
CA PRO A 244 -10.09 16.21 7.11
C PRO A 244 -10.54 17.68 7.23
N ALA A 245 -11.00 18.31 6.15
CA ALA A 245 -11.40 19.72 6.19
C ALA A 245 -12.63 20.00 7.05
N GLY A 246 -13.64 19.13 7.01
CA GLY A 246 -14.85 19.28 7.84
C GLY A 246 -14.81 18.50 9.15
N ALA A 247 -13.69 17.85 9.46
CA ALA A 247 -13.50 17.06 10.66
C ALA A 247 -14.03 17.73 11.95
N VAL A 248 -14.84 16.99 12.71
CA VAL A 248 -15.44 17.44 13.97
C VAL A 248 -14.35 17.73 15.01
N THR A 249 -14.42 18.86 15.69
CA THR A 249 -13.36 19.26 16.63
C THR A 249 -13.56 18.69 18.04
N LEU A 250 -12.59 17.90 18.50
CA LEU A 250 -12.49 17.33 19.85
C LEU A 250 -11.57 18.20 20.71
N ALA A 251 -12.15 18.95 21.65
CA ALA A 251 -11.42 19.93 22.47
C ALA A 251 -11.62 19.76 23.98
N PRO A 252 -11.27 18.61 24.58
CA PRO A 252 -11.30 18.45 26.03
C PRO A 252 -10.22 19.32 26.71
N ALA A 253 -10.50 19.75 27.93
CA ALA A 253 -9.47 20.32 28.80
C ALA A 253 -8.48 19.24 29.26
N VAL A 254 -7.27 19.63 29.63
CA VAL A 254 -6.27 18.70 30.19
C VAL A 254 -6.84 18.00 31.43
N GLY A 255 -6.76 16.67 31.45
CA GLY A 255 -7.29 15.81 32.52
C GLY A 255 -8.79 15.53 32.40
N THR A 256 -9.42 15.86 31.27
CA THR A 256 -10.84 15.62 31.01
C THR A 256 -11.06 14.89 29.69
N SER A 257 -12.31 14.47 29.45
CA SER A 257 -12.74 13.86 28.20
C SER A 257 -13.91 14.63 27.57
N VAL A 258 -14.05 14.47 26.26
CA VAL A 258 -15.22 14.87 25.48
C VAL A 258 -15.67 13.66 24.67
N SER A 259 -16.98 13.52 24.48
CA SER A 259 -17.56 12.48 23.63
C SER A 259 -18.37 13.12 22.51
N HIS A 260 -18.30 12.51 21.35
CA HIS A 260 -19.06 12.82 20.15
C HIS A 260 -19.82 11.56 19.75
N THR A 261 -21.08 11.72 19.35
CA THR A 261 -21.93 10.62 18.89
C THR A 261 -22.31 10.92 17.45
N ALA A 262 -22.10 9.91 16.60
CA ALA A 262 -22.23 9.96 15.16
C ALA A 262 -22.74 8.60 14.66
N ALA A 263 -22.90 8.47 13.36
CA ALA A 263 -23.14 7.21 12.67
C ALA A 263 -22.24 7.18 11.43
N ILE A 264 -21.97 5.99 10.91
CA ILE A 264 -21.22 5.80 9.67
C ILE A 264 -21.84 4.62 8.92
N CYS A 265 -21.75 4.63 7.62
CA CYS A 265 -22.06 3.49 6.76
C CYS A 265 -20.98 3.31 5.70
N ASP A 266 -21.28 2.47 4.71
CA ASP A 266 -20.30 1.97 3.77
C ASP A 266 -20.56 2.39 2.33
N GLN A 267 -21.43 3.38 2.12
CA GLN A 267 -21.90 3.73 0.79
C GLN A 267 -21.65 5.19 0.51
N PRO A 268 -20.59 5.50 -0.27
CA PRO A 268 -19.66 4.59 -0.95
C PRO A 268 -18.67 3.89 0.00
N ALA A 269 -18.02 2.80 -0.42
CA ALA A 269 -17.02 2.08 0.42
C ALA A 269 -15.82 2.96 0.87
N THR A 270 -15.74 4.19 0.32
CA THR A 270 -14.78 5.23 0.64
C THR A 270 -15.29 6.23 1.68
N GLU A 271 -16.47 6.04 2.24
CA GLU A 271 -17.05 6.85 3.32
C GLU A 271 -16.23 6.71 4.59
N ARG A 272 -15.97 7.82 5.29
CA ARG A 272 -15.02 7.91 6.39
C ARG A 272 -15.39 9.08 7.28
N ASP A 273 -15.58 8.89 8.57
CA ASP A 273 -15.85 10.03 9.44
C ASP A 273 -14.56 10.58 10.03
N PHE A 274 -14.36 11.88 9.90
CA PHE A 274 -13.21 12.57 10.48
C PHE A 274 -13.59 13.38 11.71
N ALA A 275 -12.81 13.19 12.77
CA ALA A 275 -12.68 14.15 13.85
C ALA A 275 -11.25 14.68 13.91
N ARG A 276 -11.03 15.77 14.65
CA ARG A 276 -9.69 16.35 14.82
C ARG A 276 -9.47 16.87 16.22
N PHE A 277 -8.21 16.87 16.64
CA PHE A 277 -7.77 17.52 17.87
C PHE A 277 -6.47 18.27 17.65
N THR A 278 -6.16 19.19 18.57
CA THR A 278 -4.93 19.97 18.50
C THR A 278 -4.10 19.73 19.76
N VAL A 279 -2.86 19.31 19.56
CA VAL A 279 -1.82 19.27 20.60
C VAL A 279 -1.17 20.64 20.67
N THR A 280 -1.27 21.30 21.82
CA THR A 280 -0.75 22.67 21.98
C THR A 280 0.61 22.73 22.68
N SER A 281 1.00 21.64 23.35
CA SER A 281 2.23 21.55 24.13
C SER A 281 2.98 20.27 23.77
N PRO A 282 4.31 20.31 23.65
CA PRO A 282 5.10 19.10 23.44
C PRO A 282 4.86 18.08 24.53
N GLY A 283 4.75 16.82 24.12
CA GLY A 283 4.67 15.69 25.02
C GLY A 283 3.26 15.31 25.45
N GLU A 284 2.20 16.02 25.07
CA GLU A 284 0.83 15.68 25.49
C GLU A 284 0.44 14.25 25.10
N HIS A 285 -0.37 13.60 25.95
CA HIS A 285 -0.92 12.28 25.67
C HIS A 285 -2.41 12.40 25.34
N TRP A 286 -2.86 11.55 24.44
CA TRP A 286 -4.25 11.48 24.01
C TRP A 286 -4.72 10.03 23.99
N ARG A 287 -5.91 9.79 24.52
CA ARG A 287 -6.61 8.50 24.36
C ARG A 287 -7.89 8.74 23.57
N LEU A 288 -8.03 8.01 22.48
CA LEU A 288 -9.17 8.03 21.58
C LEU A 288 -9.84 6.67 21.73
N GLU A 289 -11.15 6.65 21.98
CA GLU A 289 -11.92 5.43 22.18
C GLU A 289 -13.18 5.48 21.33
N LEU A 290 -13.37 4.49 20.47
CA LEU A 290 -14.51 4.35 19.58
C LEU A 290 -15.37 3.17 20.06
N ALA A 291 -16.62 3.47 20.40
CA ALA A 291 -17.55 2.49 20.96
C ALA A 291 -18.85 2.47 20.13
N TRP A 292 -19.29 1.29 19.75
CA TRP A 292 -20.55 1.07 19.04
C TRP A 292 -21.26 -0.17 19.58
N THR A 293 -22.49 -0.39 19.12
CA THR A 293 -23.24 -1.61 19.42
C THR A 293 -23.73 -2.21 18.13
N GLY A 294 -23.52 -3.50 17.91
CA GLY A 294 -23.90 -4.11 16.65
C GLY A 294 -22.98 -5.25 16.28
N GLY A 295 -23.08 -5.68 15.02
CA GLY A 295 -22.15 -6.62 14.40
C GLY A 295 -21.25 -5.97 13.36
N ASP A 296 -21.39 -4.65 13.15
CA ASP A 296 -20.57 -3.85 12.23
C ASP A 296 -19.12 -3.82 12.73
N ASP A 297 -18.17 -3.70 11.81
CA ASP A 297 -16.74 -3.75 12.09
C ASP A 297 -16.15 -2.35 11.91
N LEU A 298 -16.22 -1.55 12.99
CA LEU A 298 -15.72 -0.18 12.95
C LEU A 298 -14.27 -0.11 13.38
N ASP A 299 -13.48 0.55 12.55
CA ASP A 299 -12.05 0.76 12.71
C ASP A 299 -11.76 2.20 13.13
N LEU A 300 -10.67 2.38 13.88
CA LEU A 300 -10.23 3.66 14.41
C LEU A 300 -8.78 3.92 14.01
N ARG A 301 -8.56 4.92 13.17
CA ARG A 301 -7.23 5.39 12.78
C ARG A 301 -6.97 6.78 13.32
N VAL A 302 -5.71 7.07 13.65
CA VAL A 302 -5.26 8.42 13.97
C VAL A 302 -4.14 8.81 13.02
N LEU A 303 -4.31 9.96 12.38
CA LEU A 303 -3.43 10.50 11.35
C LEU A 303 -2.81 11.82 11.82
N ASP A 304 -1.60 12.10 11.35
CA ASP A 304 -1.00 13.44 11.47
C ASP A 304 -1.51 14.40 10.39
N ALA A 305 -1.00 15.63 10.38
CA ALA A 305 -1.42 16.65 9.43
C ALA A 305 -1.06 16.36 7.96
N ALA A 306 -0.16 15.41 7.70
CA ALA A 306 0.19 14.96 6.36
C ALA A 306 -0.60 13.70 5.95
N GLY A 307 -1.58 13.26 6.76
CA GLY A 307 -2.36 12.06 6.50
C GLY A 307 -1.63 10.75 6.83
N ARG A 308 -0.45 10.82 7.45
CA ARG A 308 0.27 9.60 7.85
C ARG A 308 -0.33 9.03 9.13
N THR A 309 -0.61 7.73 9.13
CA THR A 309 -1.08 7.02 10.32
C THR A 309 -0.03 7.03 11.43
N ILE A 310 -0.47 7.38 12.64
CA ILE A 310 0.36 7.37 13.85
C ILE A 310 -0.22 6.51 14.98
N GLY A 311 -1.43 6.00 14.78
CA GLY A 311 -2.09 5.03 15.65
C GLY A 311 -3.29 4.41 14.95
N LEU A 312 -3.64 3.19 15.35
CA LEU A 312 -4.70 2.41 14.76
C LEU A 312 -5.24 1.36 15.73
N SER A 313 -6.53 1.08 15.62
CA SER A 313 -7.27 -0.05 16.16
C SER A 313 -8.21 -0.51 15.04
N PHE A 314 -8.54 -1.80 14.98
CA PHE A 314 -9.50 -2.34 13.98
C PHE A 314 -10.07 -3.73 14.36
N PHE A 315 -10.00 -4.13 15.63
CA PHE A 315 -10.48 -5.46 16.10
C PHE A 315 -10.92 -5.45 17.57
N GLU A 316 -10.92 -4.29 18.24
CA GLU A 316 -11.35 -4.18 19.64
C GLU A 316 -12.76 -3.58 19.70
N GLN A 317 -13.58 -3.93 20.69
CA GLN A 317 -14.85 -3.26 20.91
C GLN A 317 -15.02 -2.97 22.41
N PRO A 318 -14.77 -1.73 22.87
CA PRO A 318 -14.43 -0.56 22.07
C PRO A 318 -13.01 -0.62 21.47
N GLU A 319 -12.86 0.00 20.31
CA GLU A 319 -11.59 0.39 19.70
C GLU A 319 -10.93 1.45 20.58
N ALA A 320 -9.61 1.40 20.76
CA ALA A 320 -8.93 2.44 21.52
C ALA A 320 -7.50 2.69 21.05
N VAL A 321 -7.16 3.93 20.70
CA VAL A 321 -5.80 4.35 20.41
C VAL A 321 -5.28 5.23 21.55
N ASN A 322 -4.17 4.83 22.15
CA ASN A 322 -3.42 5.69 23.06
C ASN A 322 -2.23 6.27 22.28
N LEU A 323 -2.04 7.58 22.37
CA LEU A 323 -0.92 8.30 21.78
C LEU A 323 -0.17 9.01 22.89
N THR A 324 1.12 8.72 23.01
CA THR A 324 2.01 9.29 24.01
C THR A 324 2.97 10.29 23.39
N TYR A 325 3.36 11.29 24.18
CA TYR A 325 4.39 12.26 23.82
C TYR A 325 4.22 12.94 22.45
N LEU A 326 3.02 13.40 22.10
CA LEU A 326 2.78 14.01 20.78
C LEU A 326 3.54 15.33 20.60
N ALA A 327 3.92 15.63 19.36
CA ALA A 327 4.40 16.95 18.98
C ALA A 327 3.22 17.95 18.89
N PRO A 328 3.45 19.26 19.07
CA PRO A 328 2.43 20.26 18.78
C PRO A 328 1.99 20.17 17.31
N GLY A 329 0.68 20.16 17.08
CA GLY A 329 0.12 19.96 15.75
C GLY A 329 -1.36 19.65 15.77
N THR A 330 -1.95 19.58 14.58
CA THR A 330 -3.30 19.07 14.36
C THR A 330 -3.21 17.61 13.98
N TYR A 331 -4.08 16.81 14.57
CA TYR A 331 -4.21 15.38 14.33
C TYR A 331 -5.65 15.06 14.00
N TYR A 332 -5.84 14.01 13.23
CA TYR A 332 -7.13 13.59 12.71
C TYR A 332 -7.43 12.19 13.21
N VAL A 333 -8.66 11.97 13.62
CA VAL A 333 -9.21 10.66 13.94
C VAL A 333 -10.09 10.29 12.76
N GLU A 334 -9.84 9.15 12.14
CA GLU A 334 -10.64 8.58 11.06
C GLU A 334 -11.36 7.35 11.62
N VAL A 335 -12.68 7.30 11.41
CA VAL A 335 -13.51 6.14 11.69
C VAL A 335 -13.94 5.54 10.36
N ASP A 336 -13.88 4.22 10.25
CA ASP A 336 -14.30 3.53 9.04
C ASP A 336 -15.02 2.21 9.28
N ASP A 337 -15.92 1.81 8.40
CA ASP A 337 -16.61 0.50 8.43
C ASP A 337 -15.89 -0.49 7.50
N PHE A 338 -15.21 -1.49 8.08
CA PHE A 338 -14.27 -2.38 7.37
C PHE A 338 -14.96 -3.52 6.61
N ASP A 339 -15.93 -4.19 7.23
CA ASP A 339 -16.69 -5.29 6.60
C ASP A 339 -18.16 -4.92 6.48
N PRO A 340 -18.47 -4.06 5.49
CA PRO A 340 -19.76 -3.46 5.49
C PRO A 340 -20.82 -4.44 5.03
N SER A 341 -21.79 -4.67 5.91
CA SER A 341 -23.05 -5.22 5.46
C SER A 341 -23.86 -4.08 4.85
N LEU A 342 -24.37 -4.24 3.62
CA LEU A 342 -25.33 -3.30 3.03
C LEU A 342 -26.52 -3.12 3.99
N GLY A 343 -26.46 -2.06 4.80
CA GLY A 343 -27.17 -1.95 6.06
C GLY A 343 -27.43 -0.50 6.44
N PRO A 344 -28.21 -0.26 7.52
CA PRO A 344 -28.34 1.08 8.08
C PRO A 344 -27.01 1.53 8.70
N ALA A 345 -26.77 2.85 8.75
CA ALA A 345 -25.59 3.41 9.40
C ALA A 345 -25.42 2.90 10.85
N ALA A 346 -24.19 2.53 11.18
CA ALA A 346 -23.73 2.05 12.48
C ALA A 346 -23.50 3.24 13.41
N ALA A 347 -24.38 3.42 14.40
CA ALA A 347 -24.21 4.46 15.39
C ALA A 347 -23.04 4.17 16.34
N TYR A 348 -22.18 5.16 16.56
CA TYR A 348 -21.02 5.04 17.43
C TYR A 348 -20.84 6.26 18.34
N THR A 349 -19.92 6.13 19.29
CA THR A 349 -19.47 7.21 20.17
C THR A 349 -17.96 7.25 20.19
N LEU A 350 -17.40 8.38 19.74
CA LEU A 350 -15.98 8.68 19.81
C LEU A 350 -15.70 9.51 21.06
N THR A 351 -14.81 9.03 21.93
CA THR A 351 -14.39 9.72 23.15
C THR A 351 -12.92 10.07 23.09
N ALA A 352 -12.60 11.35 23.23
CA ALA A 352 -11.23 11.84 23.33
C ALA A 352 -10.92 12.30 24.75
N THR A 353 -9.84 11.75 25.31
CA THR A 353 -9.30 12.13 26.62
C THR A 353 -7.93 12.76 26.44
N ARG A 354 -7.77 13.99 26.93
CA ARG A 354 -6.50 14.72 26.87
C ARG A 354 -5.77 14.67 28.20
N GLN A 355 -4.50 14.33 28.18
CA GLN A 355 -3.66 14.25 29.36
C GLN A 355 -2.40 15.10 29.16
N GLY A 356 -2.01 15.80 30.22
CA GLY A 356 -0.71 16.48 30.24
C GLY A 356 0.41 15.48 30.49
N SER A 357 1.62 15.82 30.08
CA SER A 357 2.82 15.01 30.30
C SER A 357 4.02 15.89 30.60
N ALA A 358 5.06 15.29 31.16
CA ALA A 358 6.37 15.92 31.28
C ALA A 358 7.17 15.89 29.96
N GLY A 359 6.64 15.21 28.93
CA GLY A 359 7.36 14.89 27.71
C GLY A 359 8.21 13.63 27.84
N CYS A 360 8.65 13.10 26.70
CA CYS A 360 9.60 11.99 26.66
C CYS A 360 10.99 12.49 27.06
N THR A 361 11.87 11.56 27.43
CA THR A 361 13.27 11.81 27.77
C THR A 361 14.24 10.90 27.01
N SER A 362 13.72 9.87 26.37
CA SER A 362 14.48 8.85 25.66
C SER A 362 13.62 8.21 24.57
N THR A 363 14.28 7.51 23.64
CA THR A 363 13.61 6.72 22.62
C THR A 363 12.80 5.56 23.23
N ALA A 364 13.23 5.01 24.36
CA ALA A 364 12.47 4.01 25.11
C ALA A 364 11.08 4.54 25.54
N ASP A 365 10.98 5.82 25.94
CA ASP A 365 9.68 6.42 26.26
C ASP A 365 8.75 6.45 25.02
N CYS A 366 9.32 6.56 23.82
CA CYS A 366 8.57 6.53 22.55
C CYS A 366 8.16 5.12 22.10
N ALA A 367 8.84 4.09 22.60
CA ALA A 367 8.51 2.69 22.38
C ALA A 367 7.60 2.10 23.47
N ASP A 368 7.50 2.75 24.64
CA ASP A 368 6.78 2.25 25.82
C ASP A 368 5.28 1.98 25.58
N ASP A 369 4.63 2.79 24.72
CA ASP A 369 3.26 2.53 24.27
C ASP A 369 3.25 2.04 22.82
N TYR A 370 2.90 0.78 22.67
CA TYR A 370 3.03 0.02 21.44
C TYR A 370 1.78 -0.76 21.11
N ARG A 371 0.70 -0.68 21.91
CA ARG A 371 -0.46 -1.53 21.64
C ARG A 371 -1.19 -1.09 20.38
N ASN A 372 -1.45 0.21 20.26
CA ASN A 372 -2.27 0.82 19.21
C ASN A 372 -1.61 2.10 18.64
N GLN A 373 -0.42 2.45 19.12
CA GLN A 373 0.41 3.54 18.60
C GLN A 373 1.45 2.99 17.62
N ILE A 374 1.64 3.67 16.49
CA ILE A 374 2.80 3.43 15.62
C ILE A 374 4.02 4.09 16.25
N TYR A 375 5.13 3.37 16.26
CA TYR A 375 6.40 3.92 16.72
C TYR A 375 6.80 5.14 15.89
N ARG A 376 7.07 6.25 16.57
CA ARG A 376 7.48 7.52 15.96
C ARG A 376 8.90 7.85 16.38
N GLY A 377 9.83 6.92 16.19
CA GLY A 377 11.26 7.20 16.30
C GLY A 377 11.72 7.79 17.64
N ALA A 378 12.43 8.93 17.52
CA ALA A 378 13.21 9.50 18.60
C ALA A 378 12.41 10.47 19.49
N CYS A 379 12.84 10.58 20.73
CA CYS A 379 12.43 11.68 21.59
C CYS A 379 13.19 12.97 21.21
N ASP A 380 12.47 13.97 20.70
CA ASP A 380 12.97 15.32 20.44
C ASP A 380 12.14 16.36 21.17
N ALA A 381 12.81 17.22 21.94
CA ALA A 381 12.20 18.30 22.72
C ALA A 381 10.97 17.89 23.57
N GLY A 382 10.93 16.64 24.06
CA GLY A 382 9.83 16.11 24.86
C GLY A 382 8.70 15.47 24.06
N SER A 383 8.83 15.35 22.74
CA SER A 383 7.89 14.70 21.84
C SER A 383 8.52 13.53 21.09
N CYS A 384 7.75 12.49 20.82
CA CYS A 384 8.15 11.41 19.92
C CYS A 384 7.86 11.83 18.49
N VAL A 385 8.91 11.98 17.70
CA VAL A 385 8.88 12.51 16.33
C VAL A 385 9.41 11.50 15.33
N ALA A 386 8.81 11.52 14.15
CA ALA A 386 9.18 10.64 13.07
C ALA A 386 10.69 10.70 12.77
N ILE A 387 11.26 9.58 12.34
CA ILE A 387 12.61 9.56 11.80
C ILE A 387 12.53 10.25 10.43
N ASP A 388 12.99 11.49 10.35
CA ASP A 388 13.00 12.24 9.10
C ASP A 388 14.40 12.16 8.46
N ARG A 389 14.74 10.96 7.97
CA ARG A 389 16.06 10.67 7.38
C ARG A 389 15.93 9.85 6.10
N PRO A 390 15.26 10.39 5.07
CA PRO A 390 14.96 9.63 3.87
C PRO A 390 16.25 9.12 3.21
N GLY A 391 16.36 7.80 3.06
CA GLY A 391 17.45 7.09 2.43
C GLY A 391 18.76 7.13 3.20
N GLN A 392 18.76 7.53 4.47
CA GLN A 392 19.98 7.81 5.24
C GLN A 392 20.18 6.88 6.43
N VAL A 393 19.17 6.12 6.83
CA VAL A 393 19.30 5.12 7.89
C VAL A 393 20.01 3.91 7.31
N ALA A 394 21.26 3.72 7.75
CA ALA A 394 22.06 2.57 7.38
C ALA A 394 21.42 1.27 7.89
N GLU A 395 21.80 0.14 7.27
CA GLU A 395 21.37 -1.17 7.70
C GLU A 395 21.64 -1.42 9.19
N GLY A 396 20.64 -1.94 9.90
CA GLY A 396 20.62 -2.12 11.36
C GLY A 396 20.27 -0.87 12.16
N GLY A 397 20.12 0.30 11.53
CA GLY A 397 19.64 1.51 12.18
C GLY A 397 18.12 1.53 12.32
N ALA A 398 17.61 2.19 13.37
CA ALA A 398 16.19 2.35 13.61
C ALA A 398 15.50 3.17 12.50
N CYS A 399 14.33 2.72 12.06
CA CYS A 399 13.45 3.30 11.07
C CYS A 399 12.02 3.33 11.61
N ASP A 400 11.19 4.25 11.14
CA ASP A 400 9.74 4.22 11.36
C ASP A 400 8.96 4.05 10.05
N SER A 401 9.66 4.15 8.93
CA SER A 401 9.10 4.07 7.58
C SER A 401 10.12 3.52 6.59
N GLN A 402 9.64 3.00 5.46
CA GLN A 402 10.53 2.50 4.40
C GLN A 402 11.45 3.60 3.86
N SER A 403 10.95 4.85 3.80
CA SER A 403 11.70 5.97 3.26
C SER A 403 12.97 6.24 4.04
N ASP A 404 13.06 5.90 5.33
CA ASP A 404 14.27 6.06 6.14
C ASP A 404 15.47 5.26 5.61
N CYS A 405 15.20 4.08 5.08
CA CYS A 405 16.20 3.08 4.86
C CYS A 405 17.02 3.34 3.60
N VAL A 406 18.33 3.11 3.70
CA VAL A 406 19.22 3.12 2.52
C VAL A 406 18.74 2.09 1.48
N SER A 407 19.00 2.38 0.20
CA SER A 407 18.65 1.47 -0.91
C SER A 407 19.15 0.04 -0.66
N GLY A 408 18.31 -0.94 -0.96
CA GLY A 408 18.58 -2.37 -0.73
C GLY A 408 18.26 -2.87 0.68
N THR A 409 17.67 -2.03 1.53
CA THR A 409 17.16 -2.42 2.85
C THR A 409 15.69 -2.01 3.02
N THR A 410 15.00 -2.69 3.92
CA THR A 410 13.57 -2.52 4.17
C THR A 410 13.33 -2.21 5.64
N CYS A 411 12.45 -1.24 5.91
CA CYS A 411 11.91 -1.05 7.25
C CYS A 411 10.73 -2.02 7.40
N PRO A 412 10.82 -3.05 8.26
CA PRO A 412 9.74 -4.03 8.36
C PRO A 412 8.44 -3.42 8.92
N SER A 413 8.51 -2.23 9.53
CA SER A 413 7.38 -1.50 10.14
C SER A 413 6.35 -2.43 10.76
N PHE A 414 6.80 -3.30 11.66
CA PHE A 414 5.90 -4.21 12.36
C PHE A 414 5.00 -3.43 13.31
N PHE A 415 3.69 -3.46 13.07
CA PHE A 415 2.77 -2.91 14.05
C PHE A 415 2.96 -3.58 15.42
N PHE A 416 2.93 -2.75 16.45
CA PHE A 416 2.76 -3.15 17.84
C PHE A 416 3.87 -3.95 18.52
N VAL A 417 5.11 -3.45 18.47
CA VAL A 417 6.26 -4.00 19.19
C VAL A 417 6.61 -3.14 20.41
N ALA A 418 6.82 -3.76 21.58
CA ALA A 418 7.13 -3.05 22.83
C ALA A 418 8.49 -2.36 22.88
N ASP A 419 9.34 -2.67 21.91
CA ASP A 419 10.71 -2.20 21.81
C ASP A 419 11.01 -2.01 20.33
N ALA A 420 10.45 -0.93 19.77
CA ALA A 420 10.60 -0.62 18.36
C ALA A 420 12.05 -0.25 18.01
N ASP A 421 12.82 0.28 18.96
CA ASP A 421 14.24 0.65 18.79
C ASP A 421 15.11 -0.51 18.32
N THR A 422 14.77 -1.74 18.71
CA THR A 422 15.51 -2.97 18.37
C THR A 422 14.90 -3.73 17.18
N ARG A 423 13.71 -3.35 16.73
CA ARG A 423 12.91 -4.18 15.79
C ARG A 423 12.43 -3.49 14.55
N MET A 424 12.25 -2.18 14.62
CA MET A 424 12.03 -1.34 13.46
C MET A 424 13.38 -0.86 12.99
N THR A 425 14.19 -1.78 12.44
CA THR A 425 15.51 -1.44 11.89
C THR A 425 15.54 -1.71 10.40
N CYS A 426 16.27 -0.90 9.64
CA CYS A 426 16.51 -1.15 8.23
C CYS A 426 17.24 -2.49 8.03
N GLY A 427 16.54 -3.51 7.54
CA GLY A 427 17.07 -4.85 7.36
C GLY A 427 17.11 -5.24 5.88
N ARG A 428 18.15 -5.97 5.45
CA ARG A 428 18.14 -6.61 4.13
C ARG A 428 17.23 -7.84 4.11
N TYR A 429 16.84 -8.25 2.90
CA TYR A 429 16.24 -9.57 2.67
C TYR A 429 17.24 -10.69 2.98
N CYS A 430 16.73 -11.83 3.46
CA CYS A 430 17.52 -12.99 3.80
C CYS A 430 16.80 -14.30 3.47
N ASP A 431 17.57 -15.33 3.14
CA ASP A 431 17.09 -16.71 3.04
C ASP A 431 17.45 -17.51 4.30
N GLY A 432 18.44 -17.06 5.08
CA GLY A 432 18.78 -17.62 6.38
C GLY A 432 19.74 -16.76 7.20
N ASP A 433 20.10 -17.24 8.40
CA ASP A 433 20.91 -16.46 9.36
C ASP A 433 22.31 -16.09 8.87
N ALA A 434 22.83 -16.84 7.90
CA ALA A 434 24.12 -16.52 7.29
C ALA A 434 24.11 -15.17 6.57
N ASP A 435 22.96 -14.78 5.99
CA ASP A 435 22.81 -13.51 5.28
C ASP A 435 22.81 -12.31 6.24
N CYS A 436 22.43 -12.55 7.50
CA CYS A 436 22.41 -11.54 8.57
C CYS A 436 23.72 -11.43 9.34
N ALA A 437 24.67 -12.37 9.14
CA ALA A 437 25.96 -12.36 9.84
C ALA A 437 26.77 -11.05 9.70
N PRO A 438 26.74 -10.31 8.57
CA PRO A 438 27.41 -9.01 8.46
C PRO A 438 26.92 -7.94 9.43
N LEU A 439 25.67 -8.04 9.92
CA LEU A 439 25.09 -7.11 10.90
C LEU A 439 25.52 -7.41 12.33
N GLY A 440 26.08 -8.60 12.57
CA GLY A 440 26.55 -9.04 13.87
C GLY A 440 25.80 -10.26 14.38
N ALA A 441 26.28 -10.79 15.51
CA ALA A 441 25.71 -12.00 16.12
C ALA A 441 24.30 -11.78 16.67
N ASP A 442 23.93 -10.52 16.90
CA ASP A 442 22.63 -10.12 17.46
C ASP A 442 21.53 -10.09 16.41
N PHE A 443 21.81 -10.39 15.13
CA PHE A 443 20.78 -10.46 14.09
C PHE A 443 20.41 -11.89 13.71
N VAL A 444 19.18 -12.06 13.25
CA VAL A 444 18.59 -13.33 12.81
C VAL A 444 17.66 -13.07 11.63
N CYS A 445 17.54 -14.04 10.72
CA CYS A 445 16.59 -13.94 9.62
C CYS A 445 15.17 -14.23 10.13
N THR A 446 14.14 -13.48 9.74
CA THR A 446 12.75 -13.89 10.02
C THR A 446 12.40 -15.18 9.25
N THR A 447 11.28 -15.81 9.59
CA THR A 447 10.82 -17.07 8.92
C THR A 447 9.31 -17.10 8.66
N TYR A 448 8.62 -15.98 8.88
CA TYR A 448 7.16 -15.92 8.93
C TYR A 448 6.57 -14.89 7.96
N LEU A 449 7.41 -14.21 7.17
CA LEU A 449 6.97 -13.20 6.21
C LEU A 449 6.70 -13.84 4.85
N ALA A 450 5.49 -13.60 4.32
CA ALA A 450 5.09 -14.11 3.01
C ALA A 450 5.82 -13.40 1.86
N SER A 451 6.15 -12.12 2.03
CA SER A 451 6.80 -11.24 1.05
C SER A 451 8.34 -11.26 1.10
N GLY A 452 8.93 -12.27 1.75
CA GLY A 452 10.38 -12.40 1.93
C GLY A 452 10.82 -12.11 3.37
N ASN A 453 11.80 -12.88 3.86
CA ASN A 453 12.31 -12.72 5.21
C ASN A 453 13.32 -11.57 5.27
N LEU A 454 13.44 -10.97 6.46
CA LEU A 454 14.30 -9.82 6.71
C LEU A 454 15.25 -10.11 7.87
N CYS A 455 16.44 -9.53 7.82
CA CYS A 455 17.35 -9.53 8.96
C CYS A 455 16.85 -8.56 10.05
N VAL A 456 16.65 -9.09 11.25
CA VAL A 456 16.16 -8.34 12.43
C VAL A 456 17.00 -8.68 13.66
N GLU A 457 17.01 -7.82 14.67
CA GLU A 457 17.70 -8.13 15.94
C GLU A 457 17.09 -9.37 16.61
N ARG A 458 17.83 -10.07 17.46
CA ARG A 458 17.38 -11.25 18.20
C ARG A 458 16.47 -10.84 19.35
N CYS A 459 15.37 -11.58 19.56
CA CYS A 459 14.51 -11.34 20.70
C CYS A 459 15.13 -11.95 21.94
N THR A 460 14.86 -11.32 23.06
CA THR A 460 15.17 -11.80 24.40
C THR A 460 13.90 -12.02 25.23
N SER A 461 12.76 -11.50 24.77
CA SER A 461 11.44 -11.69 25.37
C SER A 461 10.32 -11.55 24.34
N ASP A 462 9.13 -12.05 24.69
CA ASP A 462 7.93 -11.98 23.83
C ASP A 462 7.49 -10.52 23.56
N ALA A 463 7.82 -9.57 24.44
CA ALA A 463 7.48 -8.17 24.25
C ALA A 463 8.21 -7.53 23.05
N GLN A 464 9.37 -8.07 22.67
CA GLN A 464 10.14 -7.63 21.50
C GLN A 464 9.67 -8.28 20.20
N CYS A 465 8.59 -9.05 20.24
CA CYS A 465 8.08 -9.73 19.07
C CYS A 465 6.82 -9.04 18.55
N PRO A 466 6.72 -8.88 17.22
CA PRO A 466 5.57 -8.21 16.63
C PRO A 466 4.34 -9.09 16.73
N THR A 467 3.19 -8.49 16.47
CA THR A 467 1.96 -9.25 16.34
C THR A 467 1.99 -10.13 15.08
N THR A 468 1.25 -11.23 15.09
CA THR A 468 1.12 -12.08 13.90
C THR A 468 0.47 -11.28 12.75
N PRO A 469 0.93 -11.44 11.50
CA PRO A 469 0.31 -10.77 10.36
C PRO A 469 -1.12 -11.26 10.05
N ALA A 470 -1.53 -12.40 10.63
CA ALA A 470 -2.91 -12.86 10.55
C ALA A 470 -3.73 -12.28 11.72
N PRO A 471 -4.90 -11.67 11.44
CA PRO A 471 -5.79 -11.20 12.49
C PRO A 471 -6.25 -12.37 13.37
N PRO A 472 -6.21 -12.25 14.70
CA PRO A 472 -6.69 -13.29 15.59
C PRO A 472 -8.21 -13.48 15.43
N VAL A 473 -8.71 -14.71 15.51
CA VAL A 473 -10.16 -14.99 15.50
C VAL A 473 -10.83 -14.52 16.81
N THR A 474 -10.04 -14.28 17.87
CA THR A 474 -10.49 -13.73 19.15
C THR A 474 -9.40 -12.85 19.76
N PRO A 475 -9.69 -11.59 20.15
CA PRO A 475 -8.73 -10.72 20.84
C PRO A 475 -8.20 -11.33 22.16
N PRO A 476 -7.00 -10.91 22.63
CA PRO A 476 -6.06 -9.97 22.01
C PRO A 476 -5.26 -10.58 20.84
N TRP A 477 -4.51 -9.76 20.08
CA TRP A 477 -3.57 -10.27 19.06
C TRP A 477 -2.59 -11.26 19.67
N ASP A 478 -2.39 -12.38 18.98
CA ASP A 478 -1.28 -13.27 19.27
C ASP A 478 0.00 -12.55 18.84
N HIS A 479 0.79 -12.13 19.81
CA HIS A 479 2.18 -11.77 19.54
C HIS A 479 2.92 -13.04 19.12
N LEU A 480 3.82 -12.88 18.15
CA LEU A 480 4.85 -13.89 17.96
C LEU A 480 5.58 -14.08 19.28
N ARG A 481 5.96 -15.32 19.58
CA ARG A 481 6.68 -15.65 20.80
C ARG A 481 8.17 -15.67 20.54
N CYS A 482 8.91 -15.15 21.49
CA CYS A 482 10.35 -15.18 21.42
C CYS A 482 10.85 -16.59 21.74
N GLN A 483 11.41 -17.24 20.73
CA GLN A 483 12.24 -18.41 20.94
C GLN A 483 13.64 -17.95 21.39
N VAL A 484 13.79 -17.65 22.69
CA VAL A 484 15.02 -17.10 23.29
C VAL A 484 16.30 -17.86 22.89
N ALA A 485 16.21 -19.18 22.71
CA ALA A 485 17.36 -20.00 22.30
C ALA A 485 17.91 -19.64 20.90
N THR A 486 17.05 -19.20 19.98
CA THR A 486 17.41 -18.80 18.62
C THR A 486 17.31 -17.29 18.40
N GLY A 487 16.67 -16.56 19.33
CA GLY A 487 16.37 -15.14 19.20
C GLY A 487 15.30 -14.84 18.14
N ARG A 488 14.53 -15.83 17.70
CA ARG A 488 13.49 -15.66 16.66
C ARG A 488 12.13 -15.40 17.27
N CYS A 489 11.36 -14.52 16.65
CA CYS A 489 9.92 -14.41 16.86
C CYS A 489 9.21 -15.44 15.99
N LEU A 490 8.41 -16.32 16.59
CA LEU A 490 7.71 -17.41 15.92
C LEU A 490 6.22 -17.42 16.32
N PRO A 491 5.31 -17.87 15.46
CA PRO A 491 3.89 -18.03 15.80
C PRO A 491 3.63 -18.96 16.99
#